data_AF-A0A7J8YR44-F1
#
_entry.id   AF-A0A7J8YR44-F1
#
_cell.length_a   1.000
_cell.length_b   1.000
_cell.length_c   1.000
_cell.angle_alpha   90.00
_cell.angle_beta   90.00
_cell.angle_gamma   90.00
#
_symmetry.space_group_name_H-M   'P 1'
#
loop_
_entity.id
_entity.type
_entity.pdbx_description
1 polymer ?
#
loop_
_entity_poly.entity_id
_entity_poly.type
_entity_poly.pdbx_seq_one_letter_code
_entity_poly.pdbx_strand_id
1 'polypeptide(L)'
;MSGVSLAVAPRSEPDHTVAPGGKPEHQHIRYQEQQPVVGGVMGSLRLIELQLVAFIMVFSISGLVPLLDLVFPAFTSAYLIALSRFVFPSRGSRVSSGGSEEIFRGSRLFNLYVILGTTIGLLLPLAYVLGGFARADDQAVRSATPHLFLLSFQILTENVISGLSLFSPPVRALVPLLYTVRRVFVILDWVHDTWVNKTLPYNAPSKDIAWDWFGKGLSAANLMYFAINLLCFLIPRFLPRAFERYFRETEEFHQKMSEDKRGKSNTPPNKSRPTDRKMD
;
A
#
# COMPACT_ATOMS: atom_id res chain seq x y z
N MET A 1 -0.51 -25.32 -25.44
CA MET A 1 -0.12 -24.22 -26.35
C MET A 1 0.80 -23.29 -25.57
N SER A 2 2.04 -23.23 -26.06
CA SER A 2 3.25 -22.47 -25.69
C SER A 2 3.37 -21.82 -24.31
N GLY A 3 4.29 -22.39 -23.52
CA GLY A 3 5.10 -21.67 -22.54
C GLY A 3 6.41 -21.19 -23.17
N VAL A 4 7.05 -20.22 -22.53
CA VAL A 4 8.36 -19.70 -22.91
C VAL A 4 9.32 -19.94 -21.74
N SER A 5 10.20 -20.91 -21.94
CA SER A 5 11.40 -21.16 -21.14
C SER A 5 12.43 -20.08 -21.41
N LEU A 6 13.07 -19.55 -20.37
CA LEU A 6 14.33 -18.84 -20.49
C LEU A 6 15.48 -19.79 -20.08
N ALA A 7 16.46 -19.88 -20.97
CA ALA A 7 17.56 -20.82 -20.96
C ALA A 7 18.65 -20.46 -19.95
N VAL A 8 19.15 -21.47 -19.24
CA VAL A 8 20.49 -21.48 -18.62
C VAL A 8 21.16 -22.77 -19.06
N ALA A 9 22.30 -22.64 -19.74
CA ALA A 9 23.06 -23.75 -20.31
C ALA A 9 23.80 -24.55 -19.24
N PRO A 10 23.82 -25.89 -19.30
CA PRO A 10 24.81 -26.69 -18.60
C PRO A 10 26.02 -26.98 -19.50
N ARG A 11 27.19 -26.85 -18.89
CA ARG A 11 28.50 -27.20 -19.43
C ARG A 11 28.60 -28.72 -19.57
N SER A 12 28.96 -29.20 -20.76
CA SER A 12 29.26 -30.60 -21.05
C SER A 12 30.67 -30.96 -20.59
N GLU A 13 30.85 -32.13 -19.97
CA GLU A 13 31.87 -33.13 -20.33
C GLU A 13 31.58 -34.48 -19.61
N PRO A 14 31.96 -35.64 -20.19
CA PRO A 14 31.25 -36.90 -20.00
C PRO A 14 32.06 -38.04 -19.33
N ASP A 15 31.33 -39.14 -19.12
CA ASP A 15 31.75 -40.55 -19.28
C ASP A 15 32.28 -41.30 -18.04
N HIS A 16 31.48 -42.26 -17.52
CA HIS A 16 31.66 -43.69 -17.78
C HIS A 16 30.75 -44.59 -16.90
N THR A 17 30.27 -45.62 -17.57
CA THR A 17 29.44 -46.77 -17.22
C THR A 17 29.90 -47.57 -15.98
N VAL A 18 28.94 -48.21 -15.27
CA VAL A 18 28.89 -49.64 -14.84
C VAL A 18 28.02 -49.82 -13.57
N ALA A 19 26.96 -50.65 -13.68
CA ALA A 19 26.21 -51.28 -12.56
C ALA A 19 26.94 -52.58 -12.11
N PRO A 20 26.68 -53.27 -10.96
CA PRO A 20 25.39 -53.43 -10.25
C PRO A 20 25.44 -53.65 -8.71
N GLY A 21 24.26 -53.66 -8.06
CA GLY A 21 23.99 -54.50 -6.87
C GLY A 21 24.14 -53.87 -5.47
N GLY A 22 23.05 -53.93 -4.68
CA GLY A 22 23.06 -53.72 -3.22
C GLY A 22 21.81 -53.01 -2.67
N LYS A 23 20.94 -53.73 -1.96
CA LYS A 23 19.89 -53.17 -1.07
C LYS A 23 20.44 -53.12 0.38
N PRO A 24 19.69 -52.67 1.41
CA PRO A 24 19.38 -51.28 1.75
C PRO A 24 19.67 -50.99 3.24
N GLU A 25 20.32 -49.88 3.66
CA GLU A 25 20.26 -49.52 5.09
C GLU A 25 20.60 -48.07 5.45
N HIS A 26 19.68 -47.47 6.21
CA HIS A 26 19.82 -46.52 7.32
C HIS A 26 20.61 -45.20 7.16
N GLN A 27 19.81 -44.13 7.20
CA GLN A 27 19.87 -43.09 8.23
C GLN A 27 21.21 -42.35 8.40
N HIS A 28 21.33 -41.25 7.65
CA HIS A 28 22.09 -40.10 8.12
C HIS A 28 21.20 -38.85 8.07
N ILE A 29 20.87 -38.39 9.28
CA ILE A 29 20.27 -37.10 9.58
C ILE A 29 21.17 -36.01 8.96
N ARG A 30 20.67 -35.30 7.97
CA ARG A 30 21.22 -34.00 7.56
C ARG A 30 20.14 -32.96 7.85
N TYR A 31 20.33 -32.26 8.95
CA TYR A 31 19.76 -30.94 9.18
C TYR A 31 20.20 -30.07 8.00
N GLN A 32 19.33 -29.94 7.00
CA GLN A 32 19.47 -28.89 6.00
C GLN A 32 18.48 -27.81 6.41
N GLU A 33 19.05 -26.74 6.95
CA GLU A 33 18.40 -25.46 7.22
C GLU A 33 17.30 -25.18 6.20
N GLN A 34 16.06 -25.20 6.69
CA GLN A 34 14.99 -24.44 6.07
C GLN A 34 15.35 -22.96 6.23
N GLN A 35 16.13 -22.42 5.29
CA GLN A 35 16.13 -20.98 5.06
C GLN A 35 14.79 -20.64 4.40
N PRO A 36 13.92 -19.84 5.05
CA PRO A 36 12.68 -19.43 4.44
C PRO A 36 13.01 -18.48 3.28
N VAL A 37 12.57 -18.86 2.07
CA VAL A 37 12.60 -18.05 0.83
C VAL A 37 11.66 -16.82 0.92
N VAL A 38 11.37 -16.35 2.13
CA VAL A 38 10.45 -15.23 2.43
C VAL A 38 11.18 -13.87 2.35
N GLY A 39 12.52 -13.87 2.24
CA GLY A 39 13.34 -12.64 2.19
C GLY A 39 13.26 -11.83 0.89
N GLY A 40 12.79 -12.40 -0.22
CA GLY A 40 12.78 -11.72 -1.53
C GLY A 40 11.67 -10.66 -1.70
N VAL A 41 10.49 -10.91 -1.15
CA VAL A 41 9.32 -10.01 -1.28
C VAL A 41 9.27 -8.99 -0.14
N MET A 42 9.71 -9.35 1.06
CA MET A 42 9.89 -8.39 2.15
C MET A 42 11.04 -7.40 1.87
N GLY A 43 12.08 -7.84 1.17
CA GLY A 43 13.17 -6.97 0.70
C GLY A 43 12.72 -5.95 -0.35
N SER A 44 11.88 -6.36 -1.31
CA SER A 44 11.39 -5.46 -2.37
C SER A 44 10.46 -4.36 -1.83
N LEU A 45 9.61 -4.67 -0.83
CA LEU A 45 8.76 -3.66 -0.18
C LEU A 45 9.59 -2.59 0.54
N ARG A 46 10.67 -3.00 1.24
CA ARG A 46 11.61 -2.06 1.88
C ARG A 46 12.34 -1.19 0.86
N LEU A 47 12.71 -1.75 -0.29
CA LEU A 47 13.33 -0.99 -1.38
C LEU A 47 12.37 0.03 -1.99
N ILE A 48 11.10 -0.34 -2.18
CA ILE A 48 10.05 0.58 -2.67
C ILE A 48 9.84 1.71 -1.67
N GLU A 49 9.72 1.41 -0.37
CA GLU A 49 9.63 2.43 0.68
C GLU A 49 10.82 3.38 0.65
N LEU A 50 12.03 2.85 0.54
CA LEU A 50 13.25 3.66 0.49
C LEU A 50 13.29 4.56 -0.76
N GLN A 51 12.89 4.02 -1.91
CA GLN A 51 12.80 4.78 -3.16
C GLN A 51 11.75 5.90 -3.06
N LEU A 52 10.60 5.63 -2.44
CA LEU A 52 9.56 6.63 -2.21
C LEU A 52 10.06 7.73 -1.27
N VAL A 53 10.80 7.39 -0.21
CA VAL A 53 11.41 8.38 0.69
C VAL A 53 12.44 9.23 -0.06
N ALA A 54 13.30 8.62 -0.87
CA ALA A 54 14.26 9.35 -1.69
C ALA A 54 13.56 10.33 -2.64
N PHE A 55 12.51 9.86 -3.33
CA PHE A 55 11.71 10.68 -4.24
C PHE A 55 11.02 11.85 -3.53
N ILE A 56 10.43 11.59 -2.36
CA ILE A 56 9.83 12.60 -1.48
C ILE A 56 10.86 13.65 -1.07
N MET A 57 12.05 13.24 -0.64
CA MET A 57 13.11 14.16 -0.21
C MET A 57 13.57 15.04 -1.37
N VAL A 58 13.79 14.45 -2.55
CA VAL A 58 14.14 15.21 -3.75
C VAL A 58 13.10 16.28 -4.04
N PHE A 59 11.81 15.93 -4.07
CA PHE A 59 10.75 16.91 -4.33
C PHE A 59 10.57 17.95 -3.24
N SER A 60 10.82 17.59 -1.97
CA SER A 60 10.78 18.53 -0.85
C SER A 60 11.90 19.57 -0.95
N ILE A 61 13.10 19.14 -1.34
CA ILE A 61 14.29 20.01 -1.44
C ILE A 61 14.24 20.85 -2.73
N SER A 62 13.68 20.34 -3.82
CA SER A 62 13.60 21.05 -5.10
C SER A 62 12.69 22.29 -5.08
N GLY A 63 11.88 22.51 -4.03
CA GLY A 63 10.98 23.67 -3.94
C GLY A 63 9.82 23.67 -4.95
N LEU A 64 9.60 22.54 -5.63
CA LEU A 64 8.54 22.35 -6.63
C LEU A 64 7.17 22.09 -6.00
N VAL A 65 7.15 21.75 -4.71
CA VAL A 65 5.94 21.42 -3.95
C VAL A 65 5.51 22.62 -3.11
N PRO A 66 4.25 23.10 -3.22
CA PRO A 66 3.73 24.16 -2.37
C PRO A 66 3.86 23.82 -0.88
N LEU A 67 4.10 24.83 -0.03
CA LEU A 67 4.25 24.65 1.42
C LEU A 67 3.06 23.91 2.04
N LEU A 68 1.84 24.18 1.56
CA LEU A 68 0.63 23.51 2.05
C LEU A 68 0.67 22.00 1.79
N ASP A 69 1.15 21.58 0.62
CA ASP A 69 1.29 20.17 0.27
C ASP A 69 2.44 19.52 1.05
N LEU A 70 3.51 20.28 1.36
CA LEU A 70 4.63 19.80 2.15
C LEU A 70 4.25 19.51 3.62
N VAL A 71 3.44 20.38 4.24
CA VAL A 71 3.01 20.20 5.63
C VAL A 71 1.81 19.25 5.77
N PHE A 72 1.03 19.07 4.70
CA PHE A 72 -0.18 18.24 4.72
C PHE A 72 0.05 16.78 5.20
N PRO A 73 1.10 16.05 4.75
CA PRO A 73 1.42 14.73 5.29
C PRO A 73 1.64 14.74 6.80
N ALA A 74 2.35 15.73 7.33
CA ALA A 74 2.62 15.83 8.77
C ALA A 74 1.33 16.04 9.57
N PHE A 75 0.46 16.95 9.13
CA PHE A 75 -0.86 17.15 9.74
C PHE A 75 -1.75 15.90 9.63
N THR A 76 -1.73 15.23 8.48
CA THR A 76 -2.49 14.00 8.24
C THR A 76 -2.01 12.88 9.17
N SER A 77 -0.71 12.67 9.30
CA SER A 77 -0.15 11.68 10.23
C SER A 77 -0.53 11.99 11.68
N ALA A 78 -0.41 13.24 12.12
CA ALA A 78 -0.80 13.65 13.46
C ALA A 78 -2.30 13.41 13.72
N TYR A 79 -3.15 13.75 12.75
CA TYR A 79 -4.59 13.52 12.82
C TYR A 79 -4.94 12.03 12.88
N LEU A 80 -4.29 11.19 12.08
CA LEU A 80 -4.49 9.73 12.08
C LEU A 80 -4.06 9.10 13.40
N ILE A 81 -2.97 9.59 14.01
CA ILE A 81 -2.52 9.14 15.34
C ILE A 81 -3.52 9.57 16.43
N ALA A 82 -4.06 10.79 16.34
CA ALA A 82 -5.11 11.23 17.26
C ALA A 82 -6.36 10.35 17.12
N LEU A 83 -6.81 10.09 15.89
CA LEU A 83 -7.96 9.21 15.65
C LEU A 83 -7.71 7.78 16.14
N SER A 84 -6.52 7.22 15.92
CA SER A 84 -6.20 5.87 16.38
C SER A 84 -6.15 5.75 17.90
N ARG A 85 -5.90 6.85 18.63
CA ARG A 85 -5.86 6.86 20.09
C ARG A 85 -7.20 7.19 20.73
N PHE A 86 -7.95 8.15 20.17
CA PHE A 86 -9.15 8.71 20.80
C PHE A 86 -10.45 8.09 20.27
N VAL A 87 -10.55 7.82 18.97
CA VAL A 87 -11.82 7.42 18.33
C VAL A 87 -11.83 5.93 18.01
N PHE A 88 -10.73 5.41 17.43
CA PHE A 88 -10.62 4.03 16.98
C PHE A 88 -9.40 3.32 17.61
N PRO A 89 -9.37 3.16 18.95
CA PRO A 89 -8.29 2.44 19.63
C PRO A 89 -8.10 1.04 19.05
N SER A 90 -6.86 0.70 18.70
CA SER A 90 -6.50 -0.67 18.32
C SER A 90 -6.53 -1.55 19.56
N ARG A 91 -7.71 -2.13 19.81
CA ARG A 91 -7.91 -3.13 20.84
C ARG A 91 -7.23 -4.40 20.33
N GLY A 92 -6.02 -4.64 20.82
CA GLY A 92 -5.08 -5.63 20.29
C GLY A 92 -5.75 -6.93 19.88
N SER A 93 -5.89 -7.14 18.58
CA SER A 93 -6.30 -8.43 18.04
C SER A 93 -5.11 -9.38 18.13
N ARG A 94 -5.03 -10.15 19.22
CA ARG A 94 -4.30 -11.42 19.27
C ARG A 94 -5.17 -12.60 18.82
N VAL A 95 -6.29 -12.34 18.15
CA VAL A 95 -7.19 -13.40 17.70
C VAL A 95 -7.25 -13.39 16.19
N SER A 96 -6.56 -14.39 15.64
CA SER A 96 -6.73 -14.96 14.31
C SER A 96 -6.20 -14.13 13.15
N SER A 97 -4.94 -14.41 12.80
CA SER A 97 -4.54 -14.68 11.42
C SER A 97 -5.52 -15.69 10.80
N GLY A 98 -6.60 -15.19 10.22
CA GLY A 98 -7.63 -16.00 9.61
C GLY A 98 -8.40 -15.12 8.64
N GLY A 99 -7.96 -15.09 7.40
CA GLY A 99 -8.59 -14.33 6.33
C GLY A 99 -7.92 -12.99 6.06
N SER A 100 -6.73 -13.04 5.47
CA SER A 100 -6.61 -12.29 4.21
C SER A 100 -7.62 -12.90 3.24
N GLU A 101 -8.91 -12.67 3.45
CA GLU A 101 -9.78 -12.65 2.29
C GLU A 101 -9.23 -11.51 1.47
N GLU A 102 -8.60 -11.88 0.38
CA GLU A 102 -8.42 -11.07 -0.81
C GLU A 102 -9.79 -10.39 -1.07
N ILE A 103 -10.00 -9.21 -0.47
CA ILE A 103 -11.29 -8.49 -0.50
C ILE A 103 -11.66 -8.11 -1.95
N PHE A 104 -10.75 -8.32 -2.89
CA PHE A 104 -11.04 -8.43 -4.30
C PHE A 104 -10.42 -9.72 -4.87
N ARG A 105 -11.23 -10.78 -4.96
CA ARG A 105 -11.00 -11.87 -5.93
C ARG A 105 -10.78 -11.20 -7.28
N GLY A 106 -9.54 -11.24 -7.78
CA GLY A 106 -9.06 -10.44 -8.91
C GLY A 106 -9.87 -10.68 -10.18
N SER A 107 -10.95 -9.92 -10.36
CA SER A 107 -11.65 -9.87 -11.63
C SER A 107 -10.74 -9.16 -12.64
N ARG A 108 -10.82 -9.55 -13.92
CA ARG A 108 -10.05 -8.88 -14.99
C ARG A 108 -10.28 -7.37 -15.00
N LEU A 109 -11.48 -6.93 -14.60
CA LEU A 109 -11.84 -5.51 -14.48
C LEU A 109 -11.11 -4.82 -13.33
N PHE A 110 -10.94 -5.47 -12.17
CA PHE A 110 -10.18 -4.91 -11.06
C PHE A 110 -8.69 -4.79 -11.42
N ASN A 111 -8.11 -5.81 -12.05
CA ASN A 111 -6.72 -5.74 -12.52
C ASN A 111 -6.54 -4.63 -13.57
N LEU A 112 -7.48 -4.51 -14.53
CA LEU A 112 -7.46 -3.43 -15.51
C LEU A 112 -7.57 -2.05 -14.83
N TYR A 113 -8.44 -1.90 -13.83
CA TYR A 113 -8.57 -0.68 -13.05
C TYR A 113 -7.27 -0.30 -12.33
N VAL A 114 -6.61 -1.26 -11.70
CA VAL A 114 -5.32 -1.05 -11.00
C VAL A 114 -4.22 -0.67 -11.99
N ILE A 115 -4.15 -1.34 -13.15
CA ILE A 115 -3.18 -1.02 -14.21
C ILE A 115 -3.43 0.38 -14.77
N LEU A 116 -4.68 0.73 -15.06
CA LEU A 116 -5.06 2.06 -15.54
C LEU A 116 -4.74 3.13 -14.50
N GLY A 117 -5.05 2.88 -13.22
CA GLY A 117 -4.73 3.80 -12.13
C GLY A 117 -3.24 4.02 -11.95
N THR A 118 -2.44 2.96 -12.06
CA THR A 118 -0.98 3.07 -11.99
C THR A 118 -0.43 3.84 -13.20
N THR A 119 -0.98 3.57 -14.39
CA THR A 119 -0.52 4.21 -15.63
C THR A 119 -0.86 5.69 -15.65
N ILE A 120 -2.13 6.04 -15.39
CA ILE A 120 -2.65 7.41 -15.41
C ILE A 120 -2.17 8.20 -14.20
N GLY A 121 -2.15 7.58 -13.02
CA GLY A 121 -1.87 8.24 -11.75
C GLY A 121 -0.39 8.35 -11.38
N LEU A 122 0.47 7.45 -11.86
CA LEU A 122 1.90 7.43 -11.52
C LEU A 122 2.80 7.52 -12.74
N LEU A 123 2.69 6.58 -13.68
CA LEU A 123 3.66 6.45 -14.78
C LEU A 123 3.63 7.64 -15.74
N LEU A 124 2.44 8.02 -16.20
CA LEU A 124 2.26 9.14 -17.14
C LEU A 124 2.65 10.49 -16.50
N PRO A 125 2.22 10.85 -15.26
CA PRO A 125 2.66 12.08 -14.62
C PRO A 125 4.17 12.09 -14.35
N LEU A 126 4.77 10.95 -13.99
CA LEU A 126 6.22 10.85 -13.83
C LEU A 126 6.94 11.10 -15.16
N ALA A 127 6.49 10.47 -16.24
CA ALA A 127 7.04 10.70 -17.58
C ALA A 127 6.83 12.17 -18.03
N TYR A 128 5.72 12.79 -17.66
CA TYR A 128 5.45 14.20 -17.94
C TYR A 128 6.42 15.13 -17.20
N VAL A 129 6.69 14.87 -15.92
CA VAL A 129 7.68 15.62 -15.14
C VAL A 129 9.10 15.46 -15.72
N LEU A 130 9.51 14.22 -16.02
CA LEU A 130 10.82 13.95 -16.64
C LEU A 130 10.95 14.61 -18.02
N GLY A 131 9.90 14.54 -18.84
CA GLY A 131 9.84 15.18 -20.14
C GLY A 131 9.80 16.71 -20.04
N GLY A 132 9.24 17.26 -18.97
CA GLY A 132 9.26 18.68 -18.63
C GLY A 132 10.67 19.15 -18.29
N PHE A 133 11.40 18.40 -17.45
CA PHE A 133 12.82 18.68 -17.17
C PHE A 133 13.67 18.62 -18.45
N ALA A 134 13.48 17.61 -19.29
CA ALA A 134 14.23 17.46 -20.55
C ALA A 134 13.96 18.61 -21.55
N ARG A 135 12.82 19.28 -21.44
CA ARG A 135 12.41 20.41 -22.28
C ARG A 135 12.56 21.78 -21.61
N ALA A 136 13.06 21.83 -20.38
CA ALA A 136 13.12 23.04 -19.53
C ALA A 136 11.73 23.73 -19.37
N ASP A 137 10.67 22.93 -19.28
CA ASP A 137 9.30 23.39 -19.07
C ASP A 137 8.95 23.38 -17.58
N ASP A 138 9.42 24.42 -16.88
CA ASP A 138 9.30 24.53 -15.42
C ASP A 138 7.84 24.53 -14.95
N GLN A 139 6.91 25.06 -15.76
CA GLN A 139 5.49 25.07 -15.42
C GLN A 139 4.91 23.65 -15.41
N ALA A 140 5.19 22.85 -16.44
CA ALA A 140 4.75 21.45 -16.50
C ALA A 140 5.29 20.61 -15.33
N VAL A 141 6.56 20.84 -14.98
CA VAL A 141 7.21 20.19 -13.83
C VAL A 141 6.51 20.61 -12.54
N ARG A 142 6.35 21.92 -12.32
CA ARG A 142 5.80 22.47 -11.08
C ARG A 142 4.34 22.11 -10.89
N SER A 143 3.55 21.99 -11.95
CA SER A 143 2.13 21.65 -11.88
C SER A 143 1.89 20.18 -11.55
N ALA A 144 2.71 19.25 -12.06
CA ALA A 144 2.54 17.81 -11.87
C ALA A 144 3.28 17.23 -10.65
N THR A 145 4.35 17.89 -10.19
CA THR A 145 5.17 17.41 -9.06
C THR A 145 4.39 17.24 -7.75
N PRO A 146 3.51 18.17 -7.32
CA PRO A 146 2.79 18.03 -6.05
C PRO A 146 1.85 16.81 -6.04
N HIS A 147 1.29 16.42 -7.19
CA HIS A 147 0.47 15.22 -7.32
C HIS A 147 1.30 13.95 -7.08
N LEU A 148 2.48 13.84 -7.70
CA LEU A 148 3.39 12.71 -7.51
C LEU A 148 3.91 12.65 -6.08
N PHE A 149 4.25 13.81 -5.49
CA PHE A 149 4.67 13.92 -4.09
C PHE A 149 3.61 13.35 -3.14
N LEU A 150 2.35 13.77 -3.28
CA LEU A 150 1.24 13.25 -2.46
C LEU A 150 0.95 11.78 -2.73
N LEU A 151 1.15 11.28 -3.95
CA LEU A 151 1.03 9.86 -4.26
C LEU A 151 2.08 9.05 -3.48
N SER A 152 3.34 9.49 -3.52
CA SER A 152 4.43 8.81 -2.83
C SER A 152 4.24 8.81 -1.32
N PHE A 153 3.83 9.95 -0.75
CA PHE A 153 3.51 10.02 0.68
C PHE A 153 2.32 9.16 1.06
N GLN A 154 1.28 9.08 0.22
CA GLN A 154 0.15 8.19 0.45
C GLN A 154 0.61 6.73 0.51
N ILE A 155 1.35 6.25 -0.50
CA ILE A 155 1.82 4.85 -0.56
C ILE A 155 2.73 4.56 0.65
N LEU A 156 3.64 5.47 1.00
CA LEU A 156 4.49 5.33 2.18
C LEU A 156 3.66 5.24 3.46
N THR A 157 2.67 6.13 3.63
CA THR A 157 1.82 6.17 4.82
C THR A 157 0.96 4.90 4.93
N GLU A 158 0.40 4.43 3.81
CA GLU A 158 -0.35 3.17 3.76
C GLU A 158 0.51 1.97 4.12
N ASN A 159 1.73 1.90 3.59
CA ASN A 159 2.68 0.82 3.89
C ASN A 159 3.09 0.83 5.37
N VAL A 160 3.44 1.99 5.93
CA VAL A 160 3.81 2.14 7.34
C VAL A 160 2.63 1.77 8.26
N ILE A 161 1.42 2.24 7.97
CA ILE A 161 0.23 1.96 8.80
C ILE A 161 -0.26 0.50 8.63
N SER A 162 -0.02 -0.12 7.48
CA SER A 162 -0.32 -1.54 7.27
C SER A 162 0.72 -2.44 7.93
N GLY A 163 2.00 -2.07 7.90
CA GLY A 163 3.09 -2.78 8.56
C GLY A 163 3.05 -2.68 10.08
N LEU A 164 2.56 -1.56 10.61
CA LEU A 164 2.25 -1.39 12.02
C LEU A 164 0.84 -1.95 12.27
N SER A 165 0.72 -3.18 12.78
CA SER A 165 -0.55 -3.80 13.20
C SER A 165 -1.32 -3.03 14.29
N LEU A 166 -0.84 -1.84 14.66
CA LEU A 166 -1.35 -0.91 15.65
C LEU A 166 -2.53 -0.06 15.16
N PHE A 167 -2.85 -0.06 13.87
CA PHE A 167 -3.92 0.79 13.33
C PHE A 167 -5.18 0.01 12.97
N SER A 168 -6.33 0.53 13.42
CA SER A 168 -7.64 -0.05 13.15
C SER A 168 -8.05 0.11 11.68
N PRO A 169 -8.93 -0.76 11.14
CA PRO A 169 -9.41 -0.69 9.76
C PRO A 169 -9.93 0.70 9.30
N PRO A 170 -10.67 1.47 10.13
CA PRO A 170 -11.17 2.80 9.73
C PRO A 170 -10.04 3.80 9.54
N VAL A 171 -9.03 3.78 10.43
CA VAL A 171 -7.87 4.68 10.32
C VAL A 171 -7.08 4.36 9.05
N ARG A 172 -6.92 3.07 8.72
CA ARG A 172 -6.32 2.65 7.45
C ARG A 172 -7.08 3.14 6.24
N ALA A 173 -8.41 3.12 6.29
CA ALA A 173 -9.25 3.58 5.18
C ALA A 173 -9.24 5.11 5.00
N LEU A 174 -9.05 5.85 6.10
CA LEU A 174 -8.93 7.30 6.08
C LEU A 174 -7.62 7.79 5.45
N VAL A 175 -6.58 6.95 5.35
CA VAL A 175 -5.31 7.32 4.70
C VAL A 175 -5.52 7.65 3.21
N PRO A 176 -5.90 6.69 2.33
CA PRO A 176 -6.21 7.00 0.93
C PRO A 176 -7.33 8.03 0.83
N LEU A 177 -8.27 7.99 1.78
CA LEU A 177 -9.20 9.05 2.19
C LEU A 177 -8.69 10.47 1.95
N LEU A 178 -7.94 10.91 2.94
CA LEU A 178 -7.46 12.28 3.09
C LEU A 178 -6.50 12.65 1.96
N TYR A 179 -5.62 11.73 1.57
CA TYR A 179 -4.69 11.98 0.47
C TYR A 179 -5.41 12.15 -0.87
N THR A 180 -6.43 11.35 -1.18
CA THR A 180 -7.19 11.49 -2.44
C THR A 180 -7.97 12.81 -2.48
N VAL A 181 -8.56 13.23 -1.35
CA VAL A 181 -9.23 14.53 -1.25
C VAL A 181 -8.26 15.67 -1.55
N ARG A 182 -7.09 15.71 -0.89
CA ARG A 182 -6.08 16.75 -1.15
C ARG A 182 -5.57 16.69 -2.59
N ARG A 183 -5.35 15.49 -3.11
CA ARG A 183 -4.89 15.25 -4.49
C ARG A 183 -5.84 15.81 -5.53
N VAL A 184 -7.16 15.71 -5.33
CA VAL A 184 -8.13 16.30 -6.27
C VAL A 184 -7.94 17.82 -6.38
N PHE A 185 -7.69 18.53 -5.28
CA PHE A 185 -7.38 19.96 -5.32
C PHE A 185 -6.08 20.25 -6.07
N VAL A 186 -5.02 19.49 -5.80
CA VAL A 186 -3.75 19.62 -6.52
C VAL A 186 -3.90 19.37 -8.02
N ILE A 187 -4.70 18.37 -8.41
CA ILE A 187 -4.97 18.09 -9.82
C ILE A 187 -5.84 19.22 -10.44
N LEU A 188 -6.79 19.79 -9.70
CA LEU A 188 -7.55 20.95 -10.17
C LEU A 188 -6.63 22.14 -10.46
N ASP A 189 -5.66 22.40 -9.58
CA ASP A 189 -4.64 23.43 -9.79
C ASP A 189 -3.79 23.10 -11.04
N TRP A 190 -3.43 21.84 -11.26
CA TRP A 190 -2.73 21.40 -12.47
C TRP A 190 -3.56 21.58 -13.75
N VAL A 191 -4.85 21.23 -13.72
CA VAL A 191 -5.76 21.45 -14.83
C VAL A 191 -5.88 22.94 -15.10
N HIS A 192 -6.07 23.75 -14.07
CA HIS A 192 -6.16 25.21 -14.22
C HIS A 192 -4.89 25.77 -14.85
N ASP A 193 -3.71 25.36 -14.37
CA ASP A 193 -2.44 25.85 -14.89
C ASP A 193 -2.20 25.46 -16.36
N THR A 194 -2.47 24.20 -16.72
CA THR A 194 -2.29 23.71 -18.09
C THR A 194 -3.34 24.24 -19.07
N TRP A 195 -4.57 24.48 -18.64
CA TRP A 195 -5.66 24.91 -19.52
C TRP A 195 -5.80 26.43 -19.63
N VAL A 196 -5.50 27.17 -18.56
CA VAL A 196 -5.77 28.62 -18.46
C VAL A 196 -4.50 29.45 -18.48
N ASN A 197 -3.48 29.06 -17.71
CA ASN A 197 -2.26 29.87 -17.58
C ASN A 197 -1.29 29.66 -18.74
N LYS A 198 -1.26 28.45 -19.30
CA LYS A 198 -0.34 28.10 -20.38
C LYS A 198 -0.92 28.48 -21.74
N THR A 199 -0.31 29.49 -22.36
CA THR A 199 -0.63 29.91 -23.73
C THR A 199 0.56 29.65 -24.63
N LEU A 200 0.31 28.99 -25.75
CA LEU A 200 1.33 28.74 -26.77
C LEU A 200 1.52 30.01 -27.62
N PRO A 201 2.77 30.34 -28.03
CA PRO A 201 3.01 31.38 -29.01
C PRO A 201 2.34 31.02 -30.35
N TYR A 202 1.86 32.02 -31.07
CA TYR A 202 1.08 31.85 -32.31
C TYR A 202 1.79 31.00 -33.39
N ASN A 203 3.13 30.99 -33.40
CA ASN A 203 3.97 30.21 -34.33
C ASN A 203 4.63 29.00 -33.68
N ALA A 204 3.97 28.35 -32.71
CA ALA A 204 4.55 27.21 -32.00
C ALA A 204 4.82 26.02 -32.95
N PRO A 205 6.00 25.38 -32.87
CA PRO A 205 6.28 24.11 -33.52
C PRO A 205 5.23 23.05 -33.17
N SER A 206 4.93 22.15 -34.11
CA SER A 206 3.96 21.06 -33.92
C SER A 206 4.28 20.15 -32.72
N LYS A 207 5.56 20.01 -32.38
CA LYS A 207 6.02 19.27 -31.20
C LYS A 207 5.60 19.92 -29.87
N ASP A 208 5.60 21.25 -29.80
CA ASP A 208 5.24 22.00 -28.59
C ASP A 208 3.72 22.03 -28.43
N ILE A 209 2.99 22.11 -29.55
CA ILE A 209 1.52 21.94 -29.57
C ILE A 209 1.15 20.54 -29.05
N ALA A 210 1.80 19.48 -29.55
CA ALA A 210 1.53 18.12 -29.10
C ALA A 210 1.84 17.93 -27.60
N TRP A 211 2.93 18.54 -27.11
CA TRP A 211 3.31 18.48 -25.69
C TRP A 211 2.30 19.19 -24.79
N ASP A 212 1.81 20.35 -25.20
CA ASP A 212 0.76 21.10 -24.48
C ASP A 212 -0.55 20.30 -24.39
N TRP A 213 -1.01 19.75 -25.52
CA TRP A 213 -2.19 18.87 -25.56
C TRP A 213 -2.02 17.62 -24.71
N PHE A 214 -0.81 17.04 -24.68
CA PHE A 214 -0.51 15.91 -23.80
C PHE A 214 -0.67 16.27 -22.33
N GLY A 215 -0.13 17.43 -21.90
CA GLY A 215 -0.29 17.94 -20.54
C GLY A 215 -1.76 18.18 -20.16
N LYS A 216 -2.53 18.83 -21.04
CA LYS A 216 -3.97 19.10 -20.86
C LYS A 216 -4.80 17.82 -20.76
N GLY A 217 -4.54 16.86 -21.65
CA GLY A 217 -5.21 15.56 -21.63
C GLY A 217 -4.86 14.76 -20.38
N LEU A 218 -3.59 14.80 -19.97
CA LEU A 218 -3.11 14.06 -18.80
C LEU A 218 -3.68 14.60 -17.48
N SER A 219 -3.73 15.93 -17.30
CA SER A 219 -4.30 16.56 -16.12
C SER A 219 -5.81 16.28 -16.01
N ALA A 220 -6.55 16.38 -17.13
CA ALA A 220 -7.96 16.07 -17.19
C ALA A 220 -8.27 14.58 -16.91
N ALA A 221 -7.47 13.66 -17.48
CA ALA A 221 -7.62 12.22 -17.23
C ALA A 221 -7.36 11.85 -15.77
N ASN A 222 -6.35 12.46 -15.15
CA ASN A 222 -6.08 12.30 -13.72
C ASN A 222 -7.24 12.81 -12.87
N LEU A 223 -7.77 13.99 -13.19
CA LEU A 223 -8.90 14.57 -12.46
C LEU A 223 -10.11 13.64 -12.50
N MET A 224 -10.46 13.16 -13.70
CA MET A 224 -11.58 12.24 -13.89
C MET A 224 -11.37 10.94 -13.09
N TYR A 225 -10.18 10.34 -13.20
CA TYR A 225 -9.88 9.08 -12.51
C TYR A 225 -9.97 9.23 -10.99
N PHE A 226 -9.30 10.24 -10.41
CA PHE A 226 -9.28 10.42 -8.96
C PHE A 226 -10.61 10.96 -8.40
N ALA A 227 -11.38 11.74 -9.16
CA ALA A 227 -12.72 12.15 -8.77
C ALA A 227 -13.69 10.97 -8.73
N ILE A 228 -13.70 10.11 -9.75
CA ILE A 228 -14.49 8.88 -9.75
C ILE A 228 -14.04 7.95 -8.63
N ASN A 229 -12.72 7.75 -8.44
CA ASN A 229 -12.21 6.95 -7.34
C ASN A 229 -12.69 7.49 -5.98
N LEU A 230 -12.65 8.81 -5.76
CA LEU A 230 -13.11 9.44 -4.52
C LEU A 230 -14.63 9.25 -4.31
N LEU A 231 -15.43 9.66 -5.29
CA LEU A 231 -16.88 9.78 -5.16
C LEU A 231 -17.64 8.46 -5.35
N CYS A 232 -17.12 7.53 -6.16
CA CYS A 232 -17.80 6.28 -6.50
C CYS A 232 -17.21 5.06 -5.79
N PHE A 233 -15.96 5.10 -5.33
CA PHE A 233 -15.31 3.96 -4.69
C PHE A 233 -14.96 4.23 -3.23
N LEU A 234 -14.23 5.30 -2.96
CA LEU A 234 -13.63 5.56 -1.66
C LEU A 234 -14.68 5.96 -0.61
N ILE A 235 -15.51 6.95 -0.93
CA ILE A 235 -16.57 7.44 -0.04
C ILE A 235 -17.71 6.43 0.11
N PRO A 236 -18.36 5.93 -0.95
CA PRO A 236 -19.59 5.15 -0.79
C PRO A 236 -19.33 3.67 -0.46
N ARG A 237 -18.16 3.12 -0.79
CA ARG A 237 -17.90 1.67 -0.66
C ARG A 237 -16.79 1.33 0.32
N PHE A 238 -15.64 1.98 0.19
CA PHE A 238 -14.47 1.63 0.99
C PHE A 238 -14.61 2.08 2.45
N LEU A 239 -15.03 3.33 2.66
CA LEU A 239 -15.17 3.91 4.00
C LEU A 239 -16.24 3.20 4.87
N PRO A 240 -17.48 2.95 4.38
CA PRO A 240 -18.50 2.26 5.18
C PRO A 240 -18.09 0.83 5.54
N ARG A 241 -17.44 0.12 4.61
CA ARG A 241 -16.96 -1.25 4.83
C ARG A 241 -15.86 -1.31 5.89
N ALA A 242 -15.01 -0.28 5.97
CA ALA A 242 -13.99 -0.18 7.01
C ALA A 242 -14.60 0.06 8.40
N PHE A 243 -15.62 0.91 8.49
CA PHE A 243 -16.36 1.12 9.73
C PHE A 243 -17.11 -0.14 10.17
N GLU A 244 -17.84 -0.79 9.26
CA GLU A 244 -18.58 -2.03 9.55
C GLU A 244 -17.64 -3.12 10.11
N ARG A 245 -16.48 -3.30 9.47
CA ARG A 245 -15.47 -4.26 9.93
C ARG A 245 -15.01 -3.96 11.37
N TYR A 246 -14.74 -2.70 11.68
CA TYR A 246 -14.29 -2.31 13.02
C TYR A 246 -15.35 -2.51 14.10
N PHE A 247 -16.61 -2.18 13.81
CA PHE A 247 -17.70 -2.38 14.78
C PHE A 247 -17.96 -3.88 15.00
N ARG A 248 -17.94 -4.68 13.95
CA ARG A 248 -18.06 -6.15 14.05
C ARG A 248 -16.93 -6.78 14.88
N GLU A 249 -15.68 -6.42 14.60
CA GLU A 249 -14.51 -6.87 15.38
C GLU A 249 -14.62 -6.45 16.87
N THR A 250 -15.18 -5.26 17.11
CA THR A 250 -15.41 -4.76 18.47
C THR A 250 -16.51 -5.55 19.19
N GLU A 251 -17.63 -5.85 18.54
CA GLU A 251 -18.72 -6.66 19.11
C GLU A 251 -18.25 -8.08 19.45
N GLU A 252 -17.53 -8.73 18.53
CA GLU A 252 -16.96 -10.07 18.75
C GLU A 252 -15.99 -10.09 19.96
N PHE A 253 -15.18 -9.02 20.12
CA PHE A 253 -14.30 -8.89 21.27
C PHE A 253 -15.08 -8.78 22.59
N HIS A 254 -16.17 -8.00 22.62
CA HIS A 254 -17.02 -7.87 23.81
C HIS A 254 -17.74 -9.18 24.14
N GLN A 255 -18.21 -9.92 23.11
CA GLN A 255 -18.83 -11.21 23.31
C GLN A 255 -17.84 -12.22 23.92
N LYS A 256 -16.64 -12.36 23.35
CA LYS A 256 -15.59 -13.26 23.88
C LYS A 256 -15.19 -12.91 25.31
N MET A 257 -15.10 -11.62 25.62
CA MET A 257 -14.79 -11.16 26.99
C MET A 257 -15.92 -11.48 27.98
N SER A 258 -17.19 -11.40 27.53
CA SER A 258 -18.35 -11.77 28.35
C SER A 258 -18.44 -13.28 28.59
N GLU A 259 -18.11 -14.10 27.58
CA GLU A 259 -18.05 -15.55 27.67
C GLU A 259 -16.93 -16.02 28.61
N ASP A 260 -15.73 -15.42 28.53
CA ASP A 260 -14.60 -15.73 29.44
C ASP A 260 -14.94 -15.35 30.89
N LYS A 261 -15.57 -14.19 31.11
CA LYS A 261 -16.07 -13.82 32.45
C LYS A 261 -17.09 -14.82 32.99
N ARG A 262 -18.01 -15.30 32.14
CA ARG A 262 -19.05 -16.25 32.53
C ARG A 262 -18.53 -17.67 32.73
N GLY A 263 -17.50 -18.08 31.97
CA GLY A 263 -16.77 -19.34 32.21
C GLY A 263 -16.01 -19.32 33.54
N LYS A 264 -15.39 -18.18 33.87
CA LYS A 264 -14.72 -17.98 35.16
C LYS A 264 -15.68 -17.94 36.35
N SER A 265 -16.89 -17.37 36.19
CA SER A 265 -17.91 -17.38 37.25
C SER A 265 -18.55 -18.76 37.48
N ASN A 266 -18.58 -19.61 36.45
CA ASN A 266 -19.17 -20.95 36.52
C ASN A 266 -18.17 -22.03 36.96
N THR A 267 -16.92 -21.68 37.23
CA THR A 267 -15.93 -22.62 37.79
C THR A 267 -16.12 -22.64 39.31
N PRO A 268 -16.55 -23.77 39.93
CA PRO A 268 -16.74 -23.82 41.36
C PRO A 268 -15.40 -23.58 42.08
N PRO A 269 -15.38 -22.83 43.20
CA PRO A 269 -14.15 -22.63 43.96
C PRO A 269 -13.64 -24.00 44.40
N ASN A 270 -12.42 -24.33 43.95
CA ASN A 270 -11.75 -25.57 44.32
C ASN A 270 -11.64 -25.61 45.85
N LYS A 271 -12.43 -26.49 46.46
CA LYS A 271 -12.52 -26.65 47.92
C LYS A 271 -11.14 -27.09 48.38
N SER A 272 -10.44 -26.21 49.11
CA SER A 272 -9.18 -26.52 49.76
C SER A 272 -9.33 -27.78 50.60
N ARG A 273 -8.54 -28.80 50.25
CA ARG A 273 -8.44 -30.08 50.93
C ARG A 273 -7.86 -29.82 52.35
N PRO A 274 -8.52 -30.24 53.45
CA PRO A 274 -7.91 -30.11 54.76
C PRO A 274 -6.79 -31.15 54.89
N THR A 275 -5.61 -30.68 55.29
CA THR A 275 -4.47 -31.50 55.66
C THR A 275 -4.75 -32.14 57.02
N ASP A 276 -5.03 -33.45 57.02
CA ASP A 276 -5.03 -34.26 58.23
C ASP A 276 -3.62 -34.25 58.84
N ARG A 277 -3.47 -33.53 59.95
CA ARG A 277 -2.32 -33.66 60.85
C ARG A 277 -2.64 -34.81 61.81
N LYS A 278 -2.12 -36.01 61.52
CA LYS A 278 -2.00 -37.06 62.52
C LYS A 278 -1.02 -36.62 63.60
N MET A 279 -1.48 -36.64 64.84
CA MET A 279 -0.65 -36.71 66.04
C MET A 279 0.01 -38.10 66.07
N ASP A 280 1.31 -38.13 66.28
CA ASP A 280 2.07 -39.13 67.02
C ASP A 280 3.27 -38.41 67.66
#